data_AF-A0A521IM45-F1
#
_entry.id   AF-A0A521IM45-F1
#
_cell.length_a   1.000
_cell.length_b   1.000
_cell.length_c   1.000
_cell.angle_alpha   90.00
_cell.angle_beta   90.00
_cell.angle_gamma   90.00
#
_symmetry.space_group_name_H-M   'P 1'
#
loop_
_entity.id
_entity.type
_entity.pdbx_description
1 polymer ?
#
loop_
_entity_poly.entity_id
_entity_poly.type
_entity_poly.pdbx_seq_one_letter_code
_entity_poly.pdbx_strand_id
1 'polypeptide(L)'
;LKHDYCVRALATELNLTEATISQHLKVLREAGLLVGEKRGYFMHYAVERPVLAELSKSIDALAAIEHAPCKPETREDCPAEEEHDCAKKGTCSDEVRELCHGSDRNMER
;
A
#
# COMPACT_ATOMS: atom_id res chain seq x y z
N LEU A 1 -3.32 -11.76 18.25
CA LEU A 1 -3.82 -10.87 19.31
C LEU A 1 -5.03 -11.51 19.99
N LYS A 2 -4.83 -12.09 21.19
CA LYS A 2 -5.89 -12.74 21.99
C LYS A 2 -6.60 -11.77 22.97
N HIS A 3 -6.10 -10.54 23.12
CA HIS A 3 -6.57 -9.54 24.08
C HIS A 3 -6.65 -8.14 23.46
N ASP A 4 -7.43 -7.24 24.07
CA ASP A 4 -7.51 -5.83 23.69
C ASP A 4 -6.32 -5.07 24.30
N TYR A 5 -5.42 -4.58 23.45
CA TYR A 5 -4.22 -3.86 23.90
C TYR A 5 -4.45 -2.35 23.93
N CYS A 6 -3.86 -1.67 24.91
CA CYS A 6 -3.73 -0.22 24.91
C CYS A 6 -2.49 0.21 24.12
N VAL A 7 -2.43 1.49 23.73
CA VAL A 7 -1.32 2.08 22.95
C VAL A 7 0.05 1.80 23.57
N ARG A 8 0.16 1.95 24.90
CA ARG A 8 1.40 1.70 25.65
C ARG A 8 1.88 0.25 25.55
N ALA A 9 0.95 -0.69 25.65
CA ALA A 9 1.28 -2.11 25.57
C ALA A 9 1.78 -2.47 24.15
N LEU A 10 1.10 -1.97 23.11
CA LEU A 10 1.51 -2.16 21.72
C LEU A 10 2.87 -1.52 21.41
N ALA A 11 3.13 -0.31 21.92
CA ALA A 11 4.40 0.38 21.76
C ALA A 11 5.57 -0.42 22.34
N THR A 12 5.36 -1.02 23.51
CA THR A 12 6.37 -1.87 24.18
C THR A 12 6.58 -3.18 23.42
N GLU A 13 5.50 -3.86 23.02
CA GLU A 13 5.57 -5.15 22.31
C GLU A 13 6.21 -5.03 20.93
N LEU A 14 5.94 -3.94 20.20
CA LEU A 14 6.47 -3.69 18.86
C LEU A 14 7.80 -2.91 18.86
N ASN A 15 8.29 -2.52 20.04
CA ASN A 15 9.49 -1.68 20.20
C ASN A 15 9.42 -0.38 19.37
N LEU A 16 8.26 0.28 19.39
CA LEU A 16 7.97 1.53 18.69
C LEU A 16 7.54 2.62 19.68
N THR A 17 7.58 3.89 19.26
CA THR A 17 7.07 4.98 20.10
C THR A 17 5.55 4.95 20.18
N GLU A 18 4.99 5.40 21.30
CA GLU A 18 3.53 5.55 21.46
C GLU A 18 2.91 6.47 20.39
N ALA A 19 3.65 7.49 19.93
CA ALA A 19 3.22 8.40 18.87
C ALA A 19 3.07 7.66 17.53
N THR A 20 4.07 6.85 17.16
CA THR A 20 4.04 6.01 15.95
C THR A 20 2.88 5.01 15.99
N ILE A 21 2.70 4.33 17.12
CA ILE A 21 1.57 3.41 17.31
C ILE A 21 0.23 4.13 17.20
N SER A 22 0.07 5.28 17.86
CA SER A 22 -1.15 6.08 17.79
C SER A 22 -1.48 6.51 16.36
N GLN A 23 -0.46 6.91 15.57
CA GLN A 23 -0.63 7.25 14.17
C GLN A 23 -1.13 6.05 13.35
N HIS A 24 -0.53 4.88 13.50
CA HIS A 24 -0.99 3.67 12.80
C HIS A 24 -2.40 3.26 13.21
N LEU A 25 -2.71 3.27 14.52
CA LEU A 25 -4.05 2.91 15.01
C LEU A 25 -5.12 3.87 14.51
N LYS A 26 -4.80 5.16 14.35
CA LYS A 26 -5.69 6.14 13.74
C LYS A 26 -6.02 5.76 12.29
N VAL A 27 -5.00 5.48 11.46
CA VAL A 27 -5.20 5.08 10.06
C VAL A 27 -6.01 3.79 9.96
N LEU A 28 -5.68 2.78 10.78
CA LEU A 28 -6.41 1.50 10.78
C LEU A 28 -7.87 1.67 11.22
N ARG A 29 -8.16 2.57 12.17
CA ARG A 29 -9.54 2.90 12.58
C ARG A 29 -10.29 3.64 11.48
N GLU A 30 -9.65 4.60 10.82
CA GLU A 30 -10.23 5.34 9.68
C GLU A 30 -10.51 4.42 8.49
N ALA A 31 -9.70 3.39 8.29
CA ALA A 31 -9.92 2.32 7.31
C ALA A 31 -10.97 1.28 7.74
N GLY A 32 -11.55 1.38 8.94
CA GLY A 32 -12.55 0.45 9.45
C GLY A 32 -12.01 -0.91 9.89
N LEU A 33 -10.69 -1.07 10.02
CA LEU A 33 -10.05 -2.33 10.45
C LEU A 33 -10.03 -2.51 11.96
N LEU A 34 -10.18 -1.41 12.71
CA LEU A 34 -10.20 -1.40 14.16
C LEU A 34 -11.40 -0.63 14.70
N VAL A 35 -11.92 -1.07 15.84
CA VAL A 35 -12.81 -0.30 16.69
C VAL A 35 -12.11 0.10 17.98
N GLY A 36 -12.33 1.34 18.40
CA GLY A 36 -11.76 1.90 19.62
C GLY A 36 -12.82 2.05 20.70
N GLU A 37 -12.58 1.49 21.88
CA GLU A 37 -13.43 1.64 23.06
C GLU A 37 -12.66 2.37 24.16
N LYS A 38 -13.28 3.40 24.76
CA LYS A 38 -12.69 4.10 25.91
C LYS A 38 -13.00 3.33 27.19
N ARG A 39 -11.97 2.75 27.84
CA ARG A 39 -12.08 2.06 29.13
C ARG A 39 -11.32 2.85 30.19
N GLY A 40 -12.06 3.59 31.01
CA GLY A 40 -11.47 4.52 31.98
C GLY A 40 -10.68 5.63 31.29
N TYR A 41 -9.38 5.73 31.62
CA TYR A 41 -8.48 6.74 31.04
C TYR A 41 -7.85 6.32 29.70
N PHE A 42 -7.95 5.05 29.32
CA PHE A 42 -7.22 4.52 28.16
C PHE A 42 -8.18 4.14 27.02
N MET A 43 -7.72 4.36 25.79
CA MET A 43 -8.34 3.80 24.59
C MET A 43 -7.82 2.38 24.38
N HIS A 44 -8.74 1.45 24.20
CA HIS A 44 -8.46 0.07 23.83
C HIS A 44 -8.94 -0.16 22.40
N TYR A 45 -8.20 -0.97 21.66
CA TYR A 45 -8.55 -1.28 20.28
C TYR A 45 -8.81 -2.77 20.12
N ALA A 46 -9.90 -3.08 19.42
CA ALA A 46 -10.22 -4.41 18.95
C ALA A 46 -10.20 -4.44 17.42
N VAL A 47 -9.89 -5.61 16.88
CA VAL A 47 -9.81 -5.84 15.43
C VAL A 47 -11.18 -6.20 14.89
N GLU A 48 -11.60 -5.52 13.82
CA GLU A 48 -12.75 -5.91 13.02
C GLU A 48 -12.41 -7.11 12.15
N ARG A 49 -12.53 -8.30 12.75
CA ARG A 49 -12.12 -9.58 12.14
C ARG A 49 -12.76 -9.85 10.76
N PRO A 50 -14.07 -9.57 10.54
CA PRO A 50 -14.67 -9.78 9.22
C PRO A 50 -14.01 -8.94 8.14
N VAL A 51 -13.81 -7.65 8.40
CA VAL A 51 -13.17 -6.70 7.46
C VAL A 51 -11.72 -7.10 7.19
N LEU A 52 -10.98 -7.49 8.24
CA LEU A 52 -9.60 -7.97 8.09
C LEU A 52 -9.53 -9.23 7.21
N ALA A 53 -10.48 -10.15 7.36
CA ALA A 53 -10.53 -11.36 6.54
C ALA A 53 -10.83 -11.06 5.06
N GLU A 54 -11.71 -10.10 4.77
CA GLU A 54 -11.94 -9.63 3.41
C GLU A 54 -10.71 -8.93 2.82
N LEU A 55 -10.06 -8.05 3.58
CA LEU A 55 -8.82 -7.40 3.15
C LEU A 55 -7.73 -8.42 2.82
N SER A 56 -7.57 -9.46 3.65
CA SER A 56 -6.61 -10.54 3.39
C SER A 56 -6.86 -11.20 2.03
N LYS A 57 -8.12 -11.51 1.70
CA LYS A 57 -8.47 -12.11 0.40
C LYS A 57 -8.17 -11.17 -0.77
N SER A 58 -8.41 -9.87 -0.61
CA SER A 58 -8.09 -8.87 -1.63
C SER A 58 -6.58 -8.77 -1.85
N ILE A 59 -5.79 -8.78 -0.77
CA ILE A 59 -4.32 -8.79 -0.86
C ILE A 59 -3.83 -10.09 -1.52
N ASP A 60 -4.38 -11.24 -1.16
CA ASP A 60 -4.05 -12.53 -1.78
C ASP A 60 -4.38 -12.54 -3.28
N ALA A 61 -5.53 -11.98 -3.65
CA ALA A 61 -5.93 -11.85 -5.05
C ALA A 61 -4.99 -10.93 -5.83
N LEU A 62 -4.56 -9.81 -5.24
CA LEU A 62 -3.58 -8.91 -5.83
C LEU A 62 -2.22 -9.58 -5.99
N ALA A 63 -1.77 -10.33 -4.97
CA ALA A 63 -0.51 -11.06 -5.00
C ALA A 63 -0.50 -12.20 -6.03
N ALA A 64 -1.67 -12.76 -6.35
CA ALA A 64 -1.83 -13.78 -7.38
C ALA A 64 -1.85 -13.23 -8.81
N ILE A 65 -1.87 -11.90 -8.99
CA ILE A 65 -1.80 -11.30 -10.32
C ILE A 65 -0.41 -11.60 -10.91
N GLU A 66 -0.37 -12.44 -11.94
CA GLU A 66 0.85 -12.64 -12.71
C GLU A 66 1.23 -11.34 -13.41
N HIS A 67 2.42 -10.84 -13.10
CA HIS A 67 2.96 -9.67 -13.77
C HIS A 67 3.29 -10.03 -15.23
N ALA A 68 2.39 -9.68 -16.15
CA ALA A 68 2.63 -9.84 -17.57
C ALA A 68 3.71 -8.85 -18.03
N PRO A 69 4.69 -9.28 -18.86
CA PRO A 69 5.63 -8.34 -19.45
C PRO A 69 4.90 -7.31 -20.31
N CYS A 70 5.37 -6.06 -20.28
CA CYS A 70 4.82 -4.99 -21.11
C CYS A 70 4.84 -5.40 -22.60
N LYS A 71 3.67 -5.39 -23.23
CA LYS A 71 3.47 -5.65 -24.67
C LYS A 71 3.06 -4.35 -25.38
N PRO A 72 4.03 -3.46 -25.65
CA PRO A 72 3.77 -2.10 -26.16
C PRO A 72 3.11 -2.07 -27.55
N GLU A 73 3.15 -3.19 -28.27
CA GLU A 73 2.55 -3.34 -29.60
C GLU A 73 1.04 -3.63 -29.53
N THR A 74 0.52 -3.93 -28.33
CA THR A 74 -0.87 -4.39 -28.11
C THR A 74 -1.60 -3.68 -26.95
N ARG A 75 -0.92 -2.87 -26.14
CA ARG A 75 -1.51 -2.13 -25.00
C ARG A 75 -0.98 -0.69 -24.95
N GLU A 76 -1.89 0.24 -24.63
CA GLU A 76 -1.65 1.69 -24.51
C GLU A 76 -1.13 2.12 -23.12
N ASP A 77 -1.06 1.21 -22.13
CA ASP A 77 -0.91 1.51 -20.69
C ASP A 77 0.32 0.85 -20.02
N CYS A 78 1.56 1.18 -20.43
CA CYS A 78 2.76 0.51 -19.89
C CYS A 78 3.20 1.08 -18.50
N PRO A 79 3.68 0.26 -17.54
CA PRO A 79 3.91 0.69 -16.14
C PRO A 79 5.38 0.88 -15.73
N ALA A 80 6.31 1.11 -16.66
CA ALA A 80 7.74 1.23 -16.32
C ALA A 80 8.10 2.63 -15.79
N GLU A 81 8.54 2.73 -14.54
CA GLU A 81 8.80 4.01 -13.85
C GLU A 81 10.14 4.68 -14.25
N GLU A 82 11.10 3.96 -14.86
CA GLU A 82 12.39 4.55 -15.29
C GLU A 82 12.80 4.15 -16.72
N GLU A 83 13.44 5.08 -17.44
CA GLU A 83 13.85 4.96 -18.84
C GLU A 83 15.07 4.01 -19.05
N HIS A 84 15.74 3.61 -17.97
CA HIS A 84 17.03 2.89 -18.01
C HIS A 84 16.91 1.36 -17.91
N ASP A 85 15.80 0.83 -17.36
CA ASP A 85 15.57 -0.62 -17.19
C ASP A 85 14.45 -1.19 -18.08
N CYS A 86 13.90 -0.38 -19.00
CA CYS A 86 12.91 -0.87 -19.96
C CYS A 86 13.57 -1.74 -21.04
N ALA A 87 13.35 -3.06 -20.97
CA ALA A 87 13.87 -4.04 -21.94
C ALA A 87 13.40 -3.82 -23.40
N LYS A 88 12.46 -2.91 -23.63
CA LYS A 88 11.86 -2.57 -24.94
C LYS A 88 12.29 -1.18 -25.45
N LYS A 89 13.27 -0.51 -24.82
CA LYS A 89 13.74 0.86 -25.13
C LYS A 89 13.78 1.13 -26.65
N GLY A 90 12.97 2.09 -27.11
CA GLY A 90 12.92 2.51 -28.52
C GLY A 90 11.95 1.74 -29.43
N THR A 91 11.17 0.79 -28.91
CA THR A 91 10.17 0.03 -29.70
C THR A 91 8.70 0.37 -29.37
N CYS A 92 8.47 1.33 -28.47
CA CYS A 92 7.13 1.76 -28.06
C CYS A 92 6.67 3.01 -28.83
N SER A 93 5.37 3.18 -29.04
CA SER A 93 4.79 4.40 -29.63
C SER A 93 4.98 5.63 -28.72
N ASP A 94 4.94 6.82 -29.31
CA ASP A 94 5.08 8.08 -28.57
C ASP A 94 3.97 8.27 -27.52
N GLU A 95 2.74 7.85 -27.83
CA GLU A 95 1.59 7.87 -26.91
C GLU A 95 1.85 7.01 -25.67
N VAL A 96 2.37 5.78 -25.86
CA VAL A 96 2.73 4.89 -24.74
C VAL A 96 3.89 5.48 -23.95
N ARG A 97 4.90 6.05 -24.61
CA ARG A 97 6.04 6.66 -23.90
C ARG A 97 5.62 7.82 -23.00
N GLU A 98 4.73 8.70 -23.48
CA GLU A 98 4.22 9.83 -22.71
C GLU A 98 3.41 9.39 -21.50
N LEU A 99 2.58 8.35 -21.64
CA LEU A 99 1.78 7.82 -20.55
C LEU A 99 2.63 7.15 -19.44
N CYS A 100 3.77 6.55 -19.79
CA CYS A 100 4.63 5.83 -18.84
C CYS A 100 5.70 6.70 -18.18
N HIS A 101 6.30 7.63 -18.94
CA HIS A 101 7.45 8.43 -18.51
C HIS A 101 7.10 9.93 -18.36
N GLY A 102 5.86 10.31 -18.62
CA GLY A 102 5.44 11.70 -18.73
C GLY A 102 5.94 12.37 -20.02
N SER A 103 5.46 13.58 -20.28
CA SER A 103 5.80 14.38 -21.46
C SER A 103 7.19 15.05 -21.37
N ASP A 104 7.96 14.78 -20.32
CA ASP A 104 9.10 15.60 -19.93
C ASP A 104 10.34 15.30 -20.78
N ARG A 105 10.49 16.11 -21.84
CA ARG A 105 11.79 16.50 -22.40
C ARG A 105 12.52 17.40 -21.41
N ASN A 106 13.05 16.85 -20.32
CA ASN A 106 14.11 17.49 -19.55
C ASN A 106 15.33 16.58 -19.48
N MET A 107 15.95 16.41 -20.65
CA MET A 107 17.35 16.01 -20.73
C MET A 107 18.21 17.22 -20.39
N GLU A 108 18.55 17.37 -19.11
CA GLU A 108 19.72 18.13 -18.64
C GLU A 108 19.99 17.85 -17.15
N ARG A 109 20.61 16.70 -16.85
CA ARG A 109 21.89 16.65 -16.12
C ARG A 109 22.55 15.27 -16.13
#